data_AF-A0A9E2JBT1-F1
#
_entry.id   AF-A0A9E2JBT1-F1
#
_cell.length_a   1.000
_cell.length_b   1.000
_cell.length_c   1.000
_cell.angle_alpha   90.00
_cell.angle_beta   90.00
_cell.angle_gamma   90.00
#
_symmetry.space_group_name_H-M   'P 1'
#
loop_
_entity.id
_entity.type
_entity.pdbx_description
1 polymer ?
#
loop_
_entity_poly.entity_id
_entity_poly.type
_entity_poly.pdbx_seq_one_letter_code
_entity_poly.pdbx_strand_id
1 'polypeptide(L)'
;MTNTPRFCRQCGGGLSPGQRFCKSCGQPVEAKAAAPEACPGCGSPLRQGVAFCTVCGQAATGQAPPAAKPQAVKVQTAEQPARPATPPPPPKPQARPAAGQPGRSKALVLGVAAGAVVLIVIGAAAVYMLTRTDKPEAPSIAKAVQEAVSRPEVSPAKESARPDNSAPSRPAAVDPAQASRAKAELEQTQQSYLALRRQGVEGVQVERSLTTYRQAYNRYFDLRKQAAR
;
A
#
# COMPACT_ATOMS: atom_id res chain seq x y z
N MET A 1 -23.18 -24.71 -14.12
CA MET A 1 -23.06 -24.39 -12.69
C MET A 1 -22.60 -22.94 -12.58
N THR A 2 -23.53 -22.01 -12.37
CA THR A 2 -23.23 -20.57 -12.27
C THR A 2 -22.64 -20.26 -10.90
N ASN A 3 -21.39 -19.77 -10.87
CA ASN A 3 -20.69 -19.38 -9.65
C ASN A 3 -21.17 -17.99 -9.21
N THR A 4 -22.32 -17.93 -8.52
CA THR A 4 -22.85 -16.69 -7.97
C THR A 4 -22.13 -16.35 -6.66
N PRO A 5 -21.48 -15.17 -6.54
CA PRO A 5 -20.77 -14.79 -5.33
C PRO A 5 -21.76 -14.60 -4.17
N ARG A 6 -21.54 -15.31 -3.05
CA ARG A 6 -22.37 -15.21 -1.83
C ARG A 6 -22.07 -13.99 -0.97
N PHE A 7 -20.94 -13.31 -1.20
CA PHE A 7 -20.49 -12.17 -0.42
C PHE A 7 -20.00 -11.04 -1.31
N CYS A 8 -20.23 -9.81 -0.88
CA CYS A 8 -19.78 -8.61 -1.57
C CYS A 8 -18.25 -8.48 -1.46
N ARG A 9 -17.56 -8.38 -2.60
CA ARG A 9 -16.10 -8.17 -2.62
C ARG A 9 -15.64 -6.82 -2.08
N GLN A 10 -16.56 -5.85 -1.98
CA GLN A 10 -16.24 -4.48 -1.55
C GLN A 10 -16.40 -4.29 -0.03
N CYS A 11 -17.42 -4.90 0.58
CA CYS A 11 -17.72 -4.68 2.01
C CYS A 11 -17.93 -5.96 2.82
N GLY A 12 -17.85 -7.15 2.21
CA GLY A 12 -18.08 -8.43 2.88
C GLY A 12 -19.55 -8.75 3.19
N GLY A 13 -20.50 -7.85 2.87
CA GLY A 13 -21.92 -8.05 3.12
C GLY A 13 -22.50 -9.25 2.35
N GLY A 14 -23.41 -9.99 2.96
CA GLY A 14 -24.08 -11.14 2.33
C GLY A 14 -24.89 -10.73 1.11
N LEU A 15 -24.78 -11.50 0.02
CA LEU A 15 -25.50 -11.29 -1.23
C LEU A 15 -26.52 -12.41 -1.45
N SER A 16 -27.75 -12.04 -1.79
CA SER A 16 -28.78 -12.98 -2.21
C SER A 16 -28.54 -13.44 -3.66
N PRO A 17 -28.93 -14.67 -4.03
CA PRO A 17 -28.81 -15.15 -5.41
C PRO A 17 -29.62 -14.26 -6.36
N GLY A 18 -28.98 -13.78 -7.44
CA GLY A 18 -29.61 -12.89 -8.43
C GLY A 18 -29.66 -11.41 -8.04
N GLN A 19 -29.05 -11.00 -6.92
CA GLN A 19 -29.02 -9.61 -6.49
C GLN A 19 -28.02 -8.78 -7.30
N ARG A 20 -28.49 -7.69 -7.94
CA ARG A 20 -27.67 -6.84 -8.83
C ARG A 20 -26.80 -5.81 -8.11
N PHE A 21 -27.19 -5.41 -6.89
CA PHE A 21 -26.48 -4.41 -6.06
C PHE A 21 -26.43 -4.85 -4.60
N CYS A 22 -25.30 -4.65 -3.91
CA CYS A 22 -25.15 -4.96 -2.50
C CYS A 22 -26.03 -4.04 -1.65
N LYS A 23 -26.89 -4.62 -0.80
CA LYS A 23 -27.74 -3.86 0.14
C LYS A 23 -26.93 -3.19 1.26
N SER A 24 -25.73 -3.70 1.56
CA SER A 24 -24.90 -3.19 2.65
C SER A 24 -24.04 -1.99 2.23
N CYS A 25 -23.55 -1.94 0.99
CA CYS A 25 -22.66 -0.85 0.51
C CYS A 25 -23.13 -0.16 -0.78
N GLY A 26 -24.21 -0.60 -1.41
CA GLY A 26 -24.77 0.00 -2.62
C GLY A 26 -24.05 -0.36 -3.93
N GLN A 27 -22.89 -1.04 -3.89
CA GLN A 27 -22.11 -1.37 -5.10
C GLN A 27 -22.74 -2.50 -5.94
N PRO A 28 -22.65 -2.47 -7.28
CA PRO A 28 -23.18 -3.53 -8.14
C PRO A 28 -22.41 -4.84 -7.93
N VAL A 29 -23.16 -5.95 -7.86
CA VAL A 29 -22.66 -7.33 -7.71
C VAL A 29 -22.15 -7.87 -9.04
N GLU A 30 -22.81 -7.50 -10.14
CA GLU A 30 -22.29 -7.66 -11.50
C GLU A 30 -21.35 -6.48 -11.80
N ALA A 31 -20.20 -6.46 -11.14
CA ALA A 31 -19.10 -5.66 -11.63
C ALA A 31 -18.70 -6.26 -12.99
N LYS A 32 -19.18 -5.64 -14.07
CA LYS A 32 -18.69 -5.84 -15.43
C LYS A 32 -17.17 -5.95 -15.31
N ALA A 33 -16.61 -7.10 -15.69
CA ALA A 33 -15.21 -7.44 -15.52
C ALA A 33 -14.36 -6.20 -15.74
N ALA A 34 -13.50 -5.88 -14.75
CA ALA A 34 -12.65 -4.71 -14.73
C ALA A 34 -12.24 -4.35 -16.16
N ALA A 35 -12.64 -3.17 -16.61
CA ALA A 35 -12.28 -2.71 -17.95
C ALA A 35 -10.77 -2.90 -18.11
N PRO A 36 -10.31 -3.51 -19.21
CA PRO A 36 -8.90 -3.85 -19.36
C PRO A 36 -8.07 -2.57 -19.20
N GLU A 37 -6.99 -2.64 -18.40
CA GLU A 37 -6.10 -1.50 -18.12
C GLU A 37 -5.41 -0.98 -19.40
N ALA A 38 -5.38 -1.80 -20.46
CA ALA A 38 -4.83 -1.46 -21.77
C ALA A 38 -5.79 -1.84 -22.89
N CYS A 39 -5.72 -1.10 -24.00
CA CYS A 39 -6.53 -1.32 -25.18
C CYS A 39 -6.15 -2.64 -25.84
N PRO A 40 -7.09 -3.55 -26.15
CA PRO A 40 -6.78 -4.77 -26.87
C PRO A 40 -6.33 -4.53 -28.32
N GLY A 41 -6.65 -3.37 -28.90
CA GLY A 41 -6.30 -3.04 -30.28
C GLY A 41 -4.93 -2.38 -30.46
N CYS A 42 -4.51 -1.53 -29.52
CA CYS A 42 -3.27 -0.75 -29.66
C CYS A 42 -2.35 -0.75 -28.43
N GLY A 43 -2.76 -1.39 -27.33
CA GLY A 43 -1.99 -1.45 -26.09
C GLY A 43 -1.95 -0.15 -25.27
N SER A 44 -2.61 0.92 -25.70
CA SER A 44 -2.66 2.19 -24.96
C SER A 44 -3.43 2.06 -23.64
N PRO A 45 -3.03 2.73 -22.54
CA PRO A 45 -3.73 2.65 -21.26
C PRO A 45 -5.17 3.17 -21.34
N LEU A 46 -6.13 2.39 -20.82
CA LEU A 46 -7.54 2.77 -20.75
C LEU A 46 -7.94 3.20 -19.34
N ARG A 47 -8.62 4.34 -19.24
CA ARG A 47 -9.21 4.78 -17.97
C ARG A 47 -10.44 3.95 -17.63
N GLN A 48 -10.67 3.71 -16.33
CA GLN A 48 -11.84 2.95 -15.88
C GLN A 48 -13.13 3.63 -16.36
N GLY A 49 -14.03 2.85 -16.98
CA GLY A 49 -15.33 3.32 -17.44
C GLY A 49 -15.38 3.95 -18.83
N VAL A 50 -14.29 3.97 -19.60
CA VAL A 50 -14.33 4.42 -21.01
C VAL A 50 -14.96 3.36 -21.90
N ALA A 51 -15.82 3.76 -22.85
CA ALA A 51 -16.45 2.86 -23.81
C ALA A 51 -15.55 2.56 -25.02
N PHE A 52 -14.68 3.51 -25.38
CA PHE A 52 -13.79 3.46 -26.55
C PHE A 52 -12.40 3.95 -26.20
N CYS A 53 -11.39 3.43 -26.90
CA CYS A 53 -10.02 3.91 -26.80
C CYS A 53 -9.88 5.28 -27.46
N THR A 54 -9.32 6.24 -26.75
CA THR A 54 -9.06 7.60 -27.29
C THR A 54 -7.90 7.64 -28.28
N VAL A 55 -7.08 6.58 -28.36
CA VAL A 55 -5.91 6.51 -29.24
C VAL A 55 -6.22 5.81 -30.57
N CYS A 56 -6.97 4.70 -30.55
CA CYS A 56 -7.26 3.93 -31.77
C CYS A 56 -8.75 3.75 -32.09
N GLY A 57 -9.66 4.26 -31.25
CA GLY A 57 -11.11 4.17 -31.46
C GLY A 57 -11.74 2.80 -31.18
N GLN A 58 -10.95 1.76 -30.87
CA GLN A 58 -11.48 0.43 -30.55
C GLN A 58 -12.31 0.41 -29.26
N ALA A 59 -13.35 -0.43 -29.22
CA ALA A 59 -14.21 -0.58 -28.04
C ALA A 59 -13.45 -1.18 -26.86
N ALA A 60 -13.57 -0.54 -25.69
CA ALA A 60 -12.88 -0.92 -24.45
C ALA A 60 -13.38 -2.23 -23.85
N THR A 61 -14.66 -2.54 -24.06
CA THR A 61 -15.25 -3.83 -23.76
C THR A 61 -15.55 -4.48 -25.09
N GLY A 62 -15.09 -5.70 -25.35
CA GLY A 62 -15.34 -6.45 -26.59
C GLY A 62 -16.82 -6.73 -26.94
N GLN A 63 -17.77 -5.96 -26.40
CA GLN A 63 -19.05 -5.75 -27.06
C GLN A 63 -18.86 -4.67 -28.13
N ALA A 64 -19.13 -5.06 -29.38
CA ALA A 64 -19.44 -4.11 -30.43
C ALA A 64 -20.46 -3.07 -29.92
N PRO A 65 -20.40 -1.81 -30.38
CA PRO A 65 -21.42 -0.82 -30.07
C PRO A 65 -22.80 -1.46 -30.31
N PRO A 66 -23.80 -1.30 -29.42
CA PRO A 66 -25.17 -1.58 -29.83
C PRO A 66 -25.39 -0.76 -31.11
N ALA A 67 -25.71 -1.46 -32.20
CA ALA A 67 -25.99 -0.85 -33.49
C ALA A 67 -27.14 0.15 -33.30
N ALA A 68 -26.77 1.40 -33.01
CA ALA A 68 -27.64 2.53 -33.13
C ALA A 68 -27.91 2.66 -34.63
N LYS A 69 -29.04 2.08 -35.05
CA LYS A 69 -29.69 2.50 -36.29
C LYS A 69 -29.73 4.04 -36.29
N PRO A 70 -29.36 4.72 -37.39
CA PRO A 70 -29.48 6.16 -37.50
C PRO A 70 -30.96 6.54 -37.38
N GLN A 71 -31.41 6.87 -36.17
CA GLN A 71 -32.65 7.61 -36.01
C GLN A 71 -32.27 9.08 -36.13
N ALA A 72 -32.67 9.63 -37.27
CA ALA A 72 -32.48 10.99 -37.66
C ALA A 72 -32.82 11.95 -36.51
N VAL A 73 -31.86 12.79 -36.21
CA VAL A 73 -32.02 14.05 -35.48
C VAL A 73 -33.09 14.86 -36.20
N LYS A 74 -34.29 14.96 -35.62
CA LYS A 74 -35.19 16.08 -35.91
C LYS A 74 -34.84 17.19 -34.93
N VAL A 75 -34.15 18.20 -35.45
CA VAL A 75 -33.91 19.50 -34.82
C VAL A 75 -35.26 20.13 -34.50
N GLN A 76 -35.48 20.45 -33.23
CA GLN A 76 -36.42 21.51 -32.82
C GLN A 76 -35.73 22.37 -31.77
N THR A 77 -35.13 23.46 -32.24
CA THR A 77 -34.92 24.67 -31.46
C THR A 77 -36.03 25.63 -31.89
N ALA A 78 -36.97 25.88 -30.98
CA ALA A 78 -37.74 27.12 -30.88
C ALA A 78 -38.49 27.11 -29.53
N GLU A 79 -38.03 27.96 -28.61
CA GLU A 79 -38.85 28.84 -27.77
C GLU A 79 -40.08 28.27 -27.02
N GLN A 80 -39.97 28.13 -25.68
CA GLN A 80 -40.75 28.85 -24.64
C GLN A 80 -40.88 28.09 -23.29
N PRO A 81 -41.10 28.82 -22.16
CA PRO A 81 -40.31 28.68 -20.92
C PRO A 81 -40.99 27.88 -19.81
N ALA A 82 -40.18 27.60 -18.78
CA ALA A 82 -40.50 26.95 -17.51
C ALA A 82 -41.95 27.08 -17.00
N ARG A 83 -42.55 25.93 -16.67
CA ARG A 83 -43.45 25.83 -15.52
C ARG A 83 -42.88 24.86 -14.49
N PRO A 84 -42.95 25.19 -13.19
CA PRO A 84 -42.28 24.43 -12.13
C PRO A 84 -43.06 23.15 -11.83
N ALA A 85 -42.37 22.01 -11.81
CA ALA A 85 -42.89 20.84 -11.10
C ALA A 85 -42.78 21.13 -9.59
N THR A 86 -43.93 21.32 -8.93
CA THR A 86 -44.01 21.42 -7.47
C THR A 86 -43.43 20.16 -6.82
N PRO A 87 -42.51 20.28 -5.84
CA PRO A 87 -42.10 19.14 -5.02
C PRO A 87 -43.27 18.65 -4.14
N PRO A 88 -43.31 17.35 -3.77
CA PRO A 88 -44.30 16.85 -2.81
C PRO A 88 -44.17 17.58 -1.46
N PRO A 89 -45.28 17.76 -0.72
CA PRO A 89 -45.26 18.49 0.54
C PRO A 89 -44.38 17.79 1.58
N PRO A 90 -43.68 18.55 2.45
CA PRO A 90 -42.86 17.98 3.51
C PRO A 90 -43.72 17.21 4.53
N PRO A 91 -43.20 16.11 5.11
CA PRO A 91 -43.86 15.44 6.21
C PRO A 91 -43.92 16.37 7.44
N LYS A 92 -45.11 16.45 8.05
CA LYS A 92 -45.38 17.26 9.25
C LYS A 92 -44.40 16.91 10.39
N PRO A 93 -43.89 17.90 11.15
CA PRO A 93 -43.11 17.64 12.36
C PRO A 93 -43.98 16.93 13.40
N GLN A 94 -43.71 15.66 13.66
CA GLN A 94 -44.26 14.97 14.83
C GLN A 94 -43.46 15.42 16.05
N ALA A 95 -44.15 15.97 17.04
CA ALA A 95 -43.57 16.35 18.32
C ALA A 95 -42.96 15.12 19.00
N ARG A 96 -41.64 15.18 19.24
CA ARG A 96 -40.91 14.21 20.05
C ARG A 96 -41.30 14.42 21.53
N PRO A 97 -41.66 13.38 22.29
CA PRO A 97 -41.80 13.49 23.73
C PRO A 97 -40.44 13.74 24.39
N ALA A 98 -40.40 14.66 25.34
CA ALA A 98 -39.27 14.89 26.22
C ALA A 98 -39.25 13.86 27.37
N ALA A 99 -38.19 13.05 27.46
CA ALA A 99 -37.73 12.33 28.66
C ALA A 99 -36.50 11.48 28.23
N GLY A 100 -35.37 11.40 28.93
CA GLY A 100 -34.92 12.01 30.18
C GLY A 100 -33.38 12.03 30.18
N GLN A 101 -32.80 12.85 31.05
CA GLN A 101 -31.35 12.93 31.26
C GLN A 101 -30.83 11.67 31.95
N PRO A 102 -29.71 11.06 31.49
CA PRO A 102 -28.93 10.17 32.34
C PRO A 102 -27.97 11.00 33.20
N GLY A 103 -28.17 10.94 34.50
CA GLY A 103 -27.36 11.60 35.52
C GLY A 103 -25.90 11.16 35.50
N ARG A 104 -25.01 12.16 35.55
CA ARG A 104 -23.56 12.01 35.62
C ARG A 104 -23.18 11.66 37.07
N SER A 105 -23.21 10.37 37.42
CA SER A 105 -22.82 9.90 38.75
C SER A 105 -21.29 9.84 38.86
N LYS A 106 -20.80 10.22 40.04
CA LYS A 106 -19.38 10.37 40.43
C LYS A 106 -18.59 9.04 40.44
N ALA A 107 -19.11 7.97 39.84
CA ALA A 107 -18.47 6.66 39.75
C ALA A 107 -17.44 6.55 38.60
N LEU A 108 -17.47 7.46 37.62
CA LEU A 108 -16.58 7.40 36.44
C LEU A 108 -15.13 7.80 36.76
N VAL A 109 -14.89 8.60 37.81
CA VAL A 109 -13.55 9.12 38.13
C VAL A 109 -12.67 8.09 38.87
N LEU A 110 -13.27 7.25 39.72
CA LEU A 110 -12.55 6.18 40.44
C LEU A 110 -12.09 5.04 39.51
N GLY A 111 -12.86 4.73 38.46
CA GLY A 111 -12.49 3.70 37.48
C GLY A 111 -11.31 4.12 36.58
N VAL A 112 -11.22 5.41 36.22
CA VAL A 112 -10.12 5.93 35.38
C VAL A 112 -8.81 6.00 36.17
N ALA A 113 -8.85 6.38 37.45
CA ALA A 113 -7.65 6.41 38.30
C ALA A 113 -7.09 5.00 38.54
N ALA A 114 -7.95 4.02 38.86
CA ALA A 114 -7.52 2.64 39.03
C ALA A 114 -7.00 2.04 37.70
N GLY A 115 -7.66 2.32 36.58
CA GLY A 115 -7.21 1.90 35.26
C GLY A 115 -5.86 2.50 34.86
N ALA A 116 -5.63 3.79 35.14
CA ALA A 116 -4.36 4.46 34.85
C ALA A 116 -3.20 3.86 35.68
N VAL A 117 -3.42 3.59 36.96
CA VAL A 117 -2.40 2.96 37.82
C VAL A 117 -2.07 1.56 37.32
N VAL A 118 -3.08 0.75 36.96
CA VAL A 118 -2.86 -0.60 36.40
C VAL A 118 -2.08 -0.54 35.08
N LEU A 119 -2.40 0.40 34.18
CA LEU A 119 -1.66 0.58 32.92
C LEU A 119 -0.22 1.04 33.14
N ILE A 120 0.03 1.90 34.13
CA ILE A 120 1.39 2.33 34.47
C ILE A 120 2.19 1.18 35.07
N VAL A 121 1.60 0.36 35.94
CA VAL A 121 2.27 -0.80 36.53
C VAL A 121 2.57 -1.86 35.46
N ILE A 122 1.63 -2.14 34.55
CA ILE A 122 1.84 -3.06 33.43
C ILE A 122 2.91 -2.52 32.48
N GLY A 123 2.86 -1.22 32.15
CA GLY A 123 3.86 -0.57 31.31
C GLY A 123 5.27 -0.61 31.93
N ALA A 124 5.38 -0.30 33.22
CA ALA A 124 6.63 -0.39 33.96
C ALA A 124 7.14 -1.83 34.04
N ALA A 125 6.27 -2.81 34.27
CA ALA A 125 6.64 -4.23 34.27
C ALA A 125 7.09 -4.71 32.88
N ALA A 126 6.45 -4.26 31.80
CA ALA A 126 6.84 -4.57 30.43
C ALA A 126 8.21 -3.96 30.09
N VAL A 127 8.44 -2.69 30.40
CA VAL A 127 9.75 -2.04 30.25
C VAL A 127 10.80 -2.76 31.10
N TYR A 128 10.48 -3.10 32.34
CA TYR A 128 11.37 -3.85 33.21
C TYR A 128 11.75 -5.21 32.64
N MET A 129 10.78 -5.98 32.12
CA MET A 129 11.05 -7.26 31.49
C MET A 129 11.86 -7.12 30.20
N LEU A 130 11.60 -6.09 29.38
CA LEU A 130 12.39 -5.80 28.18
C LEU A 130 13.83 -5.42 28.51
N THR A 131 14.05 -4.61 29.55
CA THR A 131 15.41 -4.25 30.01
C THR A 131 16.11 -5.37 30.78
N ARG A 132 15.37 -6.38 31.27
CA ARG A 132 15.94 -7.55 31.94
C ARG A 132 16.31 -8.69 30.99
N THR A 133 15.76 -8.71 29.78
CA THR A 133 16.23 -9.63 28.72
C THR A 133 17.58 -9.22 28.14
N ASP A 134 18.05 -7.99 28.42
CA ASP A 134 19.41 -7.54 28.13
C ASP A 134 20.40 -7.91 29.25
N LYS A 135 20.34 -9.14 29.75
CA LYS A 135 21.44 -9.70 30.53
C LYS A 135 22.38 -10.39 29.53
N PRO A 136 23.48 -9.76 29.09
CA PRO A 136 24.48 -10.43 28.30
C PRO A 136 25.16 -11.45 29.20
N GLU A 137 24.59 -12.65 29.27
CA GLU A 137 25.35 -13.85 29.49
C GLU A 137 26.26 -13.97 28.26
N ALA A 138 27.44 -13.37 28.37
CA ALA A 138 28.52 -13.56 27.43
C ALA A 138 29.05 -14.99 27.63
N PRO A 139 28.90 -15.91 26.65
CA PRO A 139 29.72 -17.09 26.64
C PRO A 139 31.06 -16.71 25.98
N SER A 140 32.10 -16.66 26.80
CA SER A 140 33.36 -17.40 26.53
C SER A 140 34.11 -17.18 25.20
N ILE A 141 34.03 -16.03 24.53
CA ILE A 141 34.94 -15.75 23.39
C ILE A 141 36.29 -15.14 23.84
N ALA A 142 36.42 -14.80 25.12
CA ALA A 142 37.67 -14.25 25.67
C ALA A 142 38.80 -15.30 25.81
N LYS A 143 38.48 -16.60 25.81
CA LYS A 143 39.49 -17.66 26.03
C LYS A 143 40.08 -18.24 24.73
N ALA A 144 39.46 -18.00 23.57
CA ALA A 144 39.97 -18.48 22.28
C ALA A 144 40.98 -17.52 21.61
N VAL A 145 40.98 -16.24 22.00
CA VAL A 145 41.85 -15.23 21.36
C VAL A 145 43.28 -15.27 21.91
N GLN A 146 43.49 -15.75 23.13
CA GLN A 146 44.83 -15.82 23.72
C GLN A 146 45.71 -16.95 23.18
N GLU A 147 45.13 -18.00 22.59
CA GLU A 147 45.90 -19.13 22.05
C GLU A 147 46.33 -18.92 20.57
N ALA A 148 45.70 -17.98 19.86
CA ALA A 148 46.03 -17.64 18.48
C ALA A 148 47.23 -16.67 18.32
N VAL A 149 47.70 -16.07 19.42
CA VAL A 149 48.81 -15.09 19.42
C VAL A 149 50.21 -15.75 19.50
N SER A 150 50.29 -17.06 19.74
CA SER A 150 51.56 -17.73 20.07
C SER A 150 52.18 -18.57 18.95
N ARG A 151 51.80 -18.41 17.68
CA ARG A 151 52.43 -19.17 16.58
C ARG A 151 53.24 -18.29 15.62
N PRO A 152 54.56 -18.53 15.46
CA PRO A 152 55.43 -17.69 14.65
C PRO A 152 55.25 -17.96 13.15
N GLU A 153 55.40 -16.85 12.43
CA GLU A 153 55.70 -16.62 11.01
C GLU A 153 56.24 -17.82 10.21
N VAL A 154 55.55 -18.17 9.11
CA VAL A 154 56.19 -18.67 7.88
C VAL A 154 55.43 -18.13 6.66
N SER A 155 56.06 -17.19 5.94
CA SER A 155 55.80 -16.88 4.52
C SER A 155 56.79 -17.70 3.67
N PRO A 156 56.71 -17.78 2.31
CA PRO A 156 55.69 -17.26 1.38
C PRO A 156 55.30 -18.26 0.25
N ALA A 157 54.15 -18.04 -0.43
CA ALA A 157 53.99 -18.37 -1.86
C ALA A 157 52.74 -17.69 -2.46
N LYS A 158 52.99 -16.70 -3.32
CA LYS A 158 52.17 -16.16 -4.43
C LYS A 158 50.66 -16.46 -4.45
N GLU A 159 49.86 -15.45 -4.11
CA GLU A 159 48.62 -15.15 -4.86
C GLU A 159 48.61 -13.64 -5.09
N SER A 160 48.76 -13.25 -6.36
CA SER A 160 48.84 -11.87 -6.79
C SER A 160 47.43 -11.28 -6.85
N ALA A 161 47.02 -10.54 -5.83
CA ALA A 161 45.93 -9.58 -5.92
C ALA A 161 46.16 -8.44 -4.92
N ARG A 162 46.83 -7.40 -5.44
CA ARG A 162 47.15 -6.10 -4.86
C ARG A 162 46.01 -5.48 -4.02
N PRO A 163 46.23 -5.08 -2.75
CA PRO A 163 45.34 -4.15 -2.06
C PRO A 163 45.69 -2.73 -2.53
N ASP A 164 44.76 -2.05 -3.19
CA ASP A 164 44.93 -0.64 -3.52
C ASP A 164 44.66 0.20 -2.27
N ASN A 165 45.74 0.57 -1.59
CA ASN A 165 45.77 1.69 -0.65
C ASN A 165 45.68 2.99 -1.45
N SER A 166 44.47 3.52 -1.59
CA SER A 166 44.25 4.90 -2.00
C SER A 166 43.72 5.71 -0.82
N ALA A 167 44.55 6.65 -0.36
CA ALA A 167 44.18 7.78 0.47
C ALA A 167 42.90 8.47 -0.07
N PRO A 168 42.11 9.19 0.77
CA PRO A 168 40.87 9.83 0.32
C PRO A 168 41.19 10.91 -0.72
N SER A 169 41.08 10.51 -1.98
CA SER A 169 41.23 11.37 -3.14
C SER A 169 39.91 12.12 -3.35
N ARG A 170 40.01 13.37 -3.81
CA ARG A 170 38.91 14.28 -4.24
C ARG A 170 37.69 13.50 -4.76
N PRO A 171 36.44 13.93 -4.49
CA PRO A 171 35.25 13.18 -4.83
C PRO A 171 35.28 12.82 -6.31
N ALA A 172 35.59 11.55 -6.60
CA ALA A 172 35.71 11.05 -7.94
C ALA A 172 34.35 11.21 -8.61
N ALA A 173 34.36 11.70 -9.85
CA ALA A 173 33.20 11.62 -10.72
C ALA A 173 32.65 10.19 -10.64
N VAL A 174 31.39 10.05 -10.22
CA VAL A 174 30.79 8.75 -9.91
C VAL A 174 30.89 7.84 -11.14
N ASP A 175 31.47 6.65 -10.96
CA ASP A 175 31.59 5.68 -12.04
C ASP A 175 30.18 5.31 -12.54
N PRO A 176 29.87 5.44 -13.85
CA PRO A 176 28.56 5.09 -14.40
C PRO A 176 28.13 3.65 -14.10
N ALA A 177 29.07 2.74 -13.85
CA ALA A 177 28.81 1.38 -13.39
C ALA A 177 28.27 1.31 -11.96
N GLN A 178 28.60 2.27 -11.09
CA GLN A 178 28.02 2.34 -9.74
C GLN A 178 26.54 2.72 -9.78
N ALA A 179 26.17 3.67 -10.65
CA ALA A 179 24.79 4.07 -10.83
C ALA A 179 23.92 2.93 -11.42
N SER A 180 24.46 2.14 -12.37
CA SER A 180 23.75 0.99 -12.93
C SER A 180 23.56 -0.14 -11.92
N ARG A 181 24.58 -0.44 -11.10
CA ARG A 181 24.48 -1.40 -9.98
C ARG A 181 23.45 -0.95 -8.94
N ALA A 182 23.45 0.33 -8.56
CA ALA A 182 22.47 0.88 -7.62
C ALA A 182 21.03 0.84 -8.18
N LYS A 183 20.87 1.03 -9.50
CA LYS A 183 19.56 0.86 -10.15
C LYS A 183 19.08 -0.59 -10.08
N ALA A 184 19.95 -1.56 -10.37
CA ALA A 184 19.60 -2.97 -10.28
C ALA A 184 19.21 -3.38 -8.85
N GLU A 185 19.93 -2.86 -7.83
CA GLU A 185 19.60 -3.05 -6.41
C GLU A 185 18.22 -2.46 -6.04
N LEU A 186 17.89 -1.27 -6.56
CA LEU A 186 16.57 -0.66 -6.41
C LEU A 186 15.47 -1.52 -7.03
N GLU A 187 15.68 -2.02 -8.25
CA GLU A 187 14.70 -2.89 -8.93
C GLU A 187 14.50 -4.21 -8.18
N GLN A 188 15.59 -4.81 -7.67
CA GLN A 188 15.52 -6.03 -6.86
C GLN A 188 14.76 -5.82 -5.54
N THR A 189 15.02 -4.72 -4.83
CA THR A 189 14.33 -4.40 -3.56
C THR A 189 12.88 -4.01 -3.78
N GLN A 190 12.55 -3.38 -4.91
CA GLN A 190 11.17 -3.12 -5.32
C GLN A 190 10.42 -4.44 -5.57
N GLN A 191 11.04 -5.38 -6.29
CA GLN A 191 10.43 -6.69 -6.55
C GLN A 191 10.21 -7.49 -5.27
N SER A 192 11.13 -7.45 -4.31
CA SER A 192 10.97 -8.15 -3.03
C SER A 192 9.82 -7.56 -2.19
N TYR A 193 9.70 -6.23 -2.14
CA TYR A 193 8.56 -5.56 -1.49
C TYR A 193 7.22 -5.94 -2.14
N LEU A 194 7.14 -5.92 -3.47
CA LEU A 194 5.94 -6.31 -4.21
C LEU A 194 5.62 -7.81 -4.05
N ALA A 195 6.63 -8.67 -3.90
CA ALA A 195 6.44 -10.09 -3.63
C ALA A 195 5.81 -10.31 -2.25
N LEU A 196 6.30 -9.63 -1.21
CA LEU A 196 5.72 -9.70 0.14
C LEU A 196 4.24 -9.25 0.16
N ARG A 197 3.93 -8.16 -0.56
CA ARG A 197 2.55 -7.67 -0.71
C ARG A 197 1.65 -8.67 -1.43
N ARG A 198 2.15 -9.37 -2.45
CA ARG A 198 1.40 -10.42 -3.16
C ARG A 198 1.15 -11.66 -2.29
N GLN A 199 2.07 -11.96 -1.39
CA GLN A 199 1.93 -13.07 -0.44
C GLN A 199 0.98 -12.76 0.74
N GLY A 200 0.46 -11.52 0.83
CA GLY A 200 -0.38 -11.10 1.94
C GLY A 200 0.36 -11.03 3.28
N VAL A 201 1.70 -10.94 3.24
CA VAL A 201 2.51 -10.73 4.43
C VAL A 201 2.28 -9.30 4.91
N GLU A 202 1.97 -9.12 6.19
CA GLU A 202 1.74 -7.81 6.82
C GLU A 202 2.69 -7.59 8.01
N GLY A 203 2.73 -6.36 8.54
CA GLY A 203 3.51 -6.02 9.73
C GLY A 203 5.02 -5.88 9.48
N VAL A 204 5.81 -6.27 10.48
CA VAL A 204 7.25 -5.94 10.60
C VAL A 204 8.07 -6.31 9.36
N GLN A 205 7.74 -7.42 8.68
CA GLN A 205 8.47 -7.87 7.50
C GLN A 205 8.28 -6.92 6.30
N VAL A 206 7.06 -6.40 6.11
CA VAL A 206 6.77 -5.38 5.08
C VAL A 206 7.47 -4.08 5.40
N GLU A 207 7.45 -3.66 6.67
CA GLU A 207 8.09 -2.42 7.12
C GLU A 207 9.62 -2.44 6.94
N ARG A 208 10.24 -3.59 7.22
CA ARG A 208 11.66 -3.83 6.95
C ARG A 208 11.97 -3.73 5.45
N SER A 209 11.16 -4.37 4.60
CA SER A 209 11.35 -4.32 3.14
C SER A 209 11.14 -2.91 2.55
N LEU A 210 10.19 -2.13 3.07
CA LEU A 210 9.99 -0.72 2.72
C LEU A 210 11.19 0.13 3.08
N THR A 211 11.78 -0.11 4.25
CA THR A 211 12.98 0.59 4.71
C THR A 211 14.15 0.32 3.77
N THR A 212 14.37 -0.95 3.39
CA THR A 212 15.42 -1.33 2.44
C THR A 212 15.20 -0.70 1.06
N TYR A 213 13.97 -0.73 0.54
CA TYR A 213 13.62 -0.08 -0.72
C TYR A 213 13.90 1.44 -0.68
N ARG A 214 13.54 2.11 0.41
CA ARG A 214 13.77 3.56 0.57
C ARG A 214 15.26 3.90 0.63
N GLN A 215 16.07 3.07 1.28
CA GLN A 215 17.52 3.23 1.32
C GLN A 215 18.15 3.07 -0.08
N ALA A 216 17.76 2.02 -0.81
CA ALA A 216 18.23 1.80 -2.18
C ALA A 216 17.83 2.95 -3.12
N TYR A 217 16.61 3.46 -2.97
CA TYR A 217 16.12 4.61 -3.74
C TYR A 217 16.95 5.88 -3.50
N ASN A 218 17.20 6.22 -2.23
CA ASN A 218 18.01 7.40 -1.88
C ASN A 218 19.43 7.26 -2.45
N ARG A 219 20.05 6.08 -2.30
CA ARG A 219 21.39 5.80 -2.84
C ARG A 219 21.45 5.98 -4.35
N TYR A 220 20.50 5.41 -5.09
CA TYR A 220 20.42 5.56 -6.54
C TYR A 220 20.23 7.03 -6.95
N PHE A 221 19.36 7.75 -6.25
CA PHE A 221 19.08 9.16 -6.51
C PHE A 221 20.31 10.05 -6.28
N ASP A 222 21.03 9.83 -5.17
CA ASP A 222 22.26 10.57 -4.86
C ASP A 222 23.36 10.32 -5.89
N LEU A 223 23.56 9.06 -6.30
CA LEU A 223 24.53 8.71 -7.35
C LEU A 223 24.16 9.36 -8.69
N ARG A 224 22.88 9.35 -9.08
CA ARG A 224 22.42 10.04 -10.29
C ARG A 224 22.61 11.55 -10.22
N LYS A 225 22.40 12.16 -9.05
CA LYS A 225 22.58 13.60 -8.83
C LYS A 225 24.06 13.99 -8.90
N GLN A 226 24.94 13.15 -8.40
CA GLN A 226 26.39 13.34 -8.49
C GLN A 226 26.90 13.16 -9.92
N ALA A 227 26.38 12.18 -10.67
CA ALA A 227 26.75 11.97 -12.08
C ALA A 227 26.24 13.07 -13.04
N ALA A 228 25.28 13.89 -12.61
CA ALA A 228 24.74 15.00 -13.38
C ALA A 228 25.43 16.36 -13.09
N ARG A 229 26.39 16.39 -12.17
CA ARG A 229 27.21 17.56 -11.84
C ARG A 229 28.58 17.45 -12.49
#